data_AF-A0A2U8WJI1-F1
#
_entry.id   AF-A0A2U8WJI1-F1
#
_cell.length_a   1.000
_cell.length_b   1.000
_cell.length_c   1.000
_cell.angle_alpha   90.00
_cell.angle_beta   90.00
_cell.angle_gamma   90.00
#
_symmetry.space_group_name_H-M   'P 1'
#
loop_
_entity.id
_entity.type
_entity.pdbx_description
1 polymer ?
#
loop_
_entity_poly.entity_id
_entity_poly.type
_entity_poly.pdbx_seq_one_letter_code
_entity_poly.pdbx_strand_id
1 'polypeptide(L)'
;MARYYFDVHDGKHLTRDDVGTECGGPDTIRFEAMMALPAIARDVIPKDGDRQALTVLVRNASNLIVYTATMTFASIWLGEDVPPVAESPDQATEARARWGG
;
A
#
# COMPACT_ATOMS: atom_id res chain seq x y z
N MET A 1 25.09 0.25 21.70
CA MET A 1 23.76 0.03 21.10
C MET A 1 22.72 0.48 22.10
N ALA A 2 21.54 0.90 21.64
CA ALA A 2 20.43 1.32 22.50
C ALA A 2 19.15 0.62 22.07
N ARG A 3 18.24 0.38 23.02
CA ARG A 3 16.96 -0.28 22.77
C ARG A 3 15.92 0.74 22.33
N TYR A 4 15.24 0.42 21.23
CA TYR A 4 14.15 1.21 20.67
C TYR A 4 12.92 0.33 20.47
N TYR A 5 11.73 0.92 20.56
CA TYR A 5 10.46 0.20 20.50
C TYR A 5 9.72 0.63 19.24
N PHE A 6 9.31 -0.33 18.41
CA PHE A 6 8.74 -0.09 17.09
C PHE A 6 7.23 -0.29 17.13
N ASP A 7 6.51 0.71 17.64
CA ASP A 7 5.06 0.66 17.68
C ASP A 7 4.47 0.76 16.27
N VAL A 8 3.36 0.08 16.03
CA VAL A 8 2.72 0.00 14.70
C VAL A 8 1.31 0.56 14.79
N HIS A 9 1.00 1.54 13.96
CA HIS A 9 -0.34 2.08 13.79
C HIS A 9 -0.91 1.65 12.43
N ASP A 10 -2.03 0.92 12.44
CA ASP A 10 -2.67 0.35 11.24
C ASP A 10 -3.81 1.19 10.65
N GLY A 11 -3.93 2.43 11.12
CA GLY A 11 -5.00 3.36 10.76
C GLY A 11 -6.18 3.32 11.73
N LYS A 12 -6.38 2.22 12.46
CA LYS A 12 -7.46 2.05 13.46
C LYS A 12 -6.93 1.84 14.87
N HIS A 13 -5.84 1.09 15.00
CA HIS A 13 -5.27 0.66 16.27
C HIS A 13 -3.76 0.91 16.31
N LEU A 14 -3.28 1.29 17.50
CA LEU A 14 -1.87 1.32 17.83
C LEU A 14 -1.52 0.03 18.57
N THR A 15 -0.60 -0.74 17.99
CA THR A 15 0.02 -1.91 18.64
C THR A 15 1.37 -1.47 19.19
N ARG A 16 1.56 -1.61 20.51
CA ARG A 16 2.84 -1.30 21.14
C ARG A 16 3.80 -2.45 21.05
N ASP A 17 5.06 -2.10 20.81
CA ASP A 17 6.18 -3.00 20.99
C ASP A 17 6.72 -2.84 22.42
N ASP A 18 6.58 -3.89 23.22
CA ASP A 18 7.07 -3.96 24.61
C ASP A 18 8.43 -4.65 24.71
N VAL A 19 8.89 -5.31 23.64
CA VAL A 19 10.16 -6.04 23.62
C VAL A 19 11.30 -5.11 23.18
N GLY A 20 11.08 -4.38 22.09
CA GLY A 20 12.06 -3.49 21.49
C GLY A 20 13.23 -4.23 20.81
N THR A 21 13.94 -3.48 19.98
CA THR A 21 15.10 -3.91 19.20
C THR A 21 16.32 -3.07 19.56
N GLU A 22 17.48 -3.70 19.65
CA GLU A 22 18.75 -2.98 19.84
C GLU A 22 19.25 -2.43 18.51
N CYS A 23 19.41 -1.11 18.44
CA CYS A 23 19.89 -0.43 17.25
C CYS A 23 21.26 0.22 17.54
N GLY A 24 22.13 0.20 16.52
CA GLY A 24 23.45 0.84 16.56
C GLY A 24 23.39 2.37 16.43
N GLY A 25 22.28 2.90 15.94
CA GLY A 25 22.06 4.33 15.71
C GLY A 25 20.92 4.59 14.72
N PRO A 26 20.76 5.83 14.25
CA PRO A 26 19.69 6.24 13.34
C PRO A 26 19.57 5.40 12.07
N ASP A 27 20.70 5.01 11.46
CA ASP A 27 20.69 4.20 10.23
C ASP A 27 20.11 2.81 10.45
N THR A 28 20.46 2.16 11.57
CA THR A 28 19.88 0.87 11.95
C THR A 28 18.39 1.01 12.25
N ILE A 29 17.97 2.08 12.95
CA ILE A 29 16.55 2.34 13.23
C ILE A 29 15.76 2.46 11.92
N ARG A 30 16.27 3.25 10.97
CA ARG A 30 15.65 3.44 9.65
C ARG A 30 15.56 2.13 8.89
N PHE A 31 16.64 1.34 8.87
CA PHE A 31 16.69 0.06 8.19
C PHE A 31 15.65 -0.92 8.77
N GLU A 32 15.61 -1.10 10.08
CA GLU A 32 14.65 -1.99 10.75
C GLU A 32 13.20 -1.57 10.47
N ALA A 33 12.89 -0.27 10.55
CA ALA A 33 11.55 0.23 10.24
C ALA A 33 11.15 0.01 8.76
N MET A 34 12.09 0.20 7.82
CA MET A 34 11.87 -0.03 6.40
C MET A 34 11.69 -1.51 6.05
N MET A 35 12.26 -2.42 6.83
CA MET A 35 12.05 -3.87 6.69
C MET A 35 10.74 -4.33 7.34
N ALA A 36 10.39 -3.78 8.49
CA ALA A 36 9.20 -4.16 9.24
C ALA A 36 7.89 -3.77 8.53
N LEU A 37 7.83 -2.55 7.97
CA LEU A 37 6.60 -2.01 7.36
C LEU A 37 6.04 -2.92 6.23
N PRO A 38 6.83 -3.32 5.21
CA PRO A 38 6.35 -4.22 4.17
C PRO A 38 5.95 -5.61 4.69
N ALA A 39 6.69 -6.13 5.67
CA ALA A 39 6.42 -7.44 6.25
C ALA A 39 5.04 -7.46 6.94
N ILE A 40 4.72 -6.42 7.71
CA ILE A 40 3.41 -6.27 8.37
C ILE A 40 2.32 -6.02 7.33
N ALA A 41 2.57 -5.13 6.38
CA ALA A 41 1.60 -4.73 5.37
C ALA A 41 1.08 -5.87 4.52
N ARG A 42 1.97 -6.81 4.15
CA ARG A 42 1.60 -8.02 3.42
C ARG A 42 0.47 -8.81 4.11
N ASP A 43 0.47 -8.82 5.45
CA ASP A 43 -0.46 -9.65 6.23
C ASP A 43 -1.73 -8.88 6.67
N VAL A 44 -1.68 -7.54 6.63
CA VAL A 44 -2.75 -6.64 7.10
C VAL A 44 -3.60 -6.09 5.95
N ILE A 45 -2.97 -5.57 4.88
CA ILE A 45 -3.67 -4.88 3.78
C ILE A 45 -4.70 -5.76 3.07
N PRO A 46 -4.42 -7.04 2.73
CA PRO A 46 -5.38 -7.86 1.98
C PRO A 46 -6.69 -8.16 2.73
N LYS A 47 -6.71 -7.96 4.06
CA LYS A 47 -7.85 -8.34 4.92
C LYS A 47 -8.86 -7.22 5.11
N ASP A 48 -8.45 -5.98 4.95
CA ASP A 48 -9.24 -4.80 5.29
C ASP A 48 -8.99 -3.76 4.19
N GLY A 49 -9.83 -3.79 3.15
CA GLY A 49 -9.65 -3.05 1.90
C GLY A 49 -9.55 -1.52 2.04
N ASP A 50 -9.88 -0.99 3.22
CA ASP A 50 -9.75 0.43 3.58
C ASP A 50 -8.44 0.78 4.29
N ARG A 51 -7.59 -0.20 4.65
CA ARG A 51 -6.30 0.09 5.30
C ARG A 51 -5.26 0.53 4.28
N GLN A 52 -5.31 1.82 3.97
CA GLN A 52 -4.43 2.43 2.99
C GLN A 52 -3.10 2.90 3.58
N ALA A 53 -2.93 2.95 4.90
CA ALA A 53 -1.69 3.43 5.51
C ALA A 53 -1.28 2.65 6.77
N LEU A 54 -0.01 2.28 6.84
CA LEU A 54 0.64 1.71 8.01
C LEU A 54 1.78 2.64 8.45
N THR A 55 1.83 2.96 9.73
CA THR A 55 2.87 3.83 10.30
C THR A 55 3.60 3.09 11.40
N VAL A 56 4.93 3.09 11.34
CA VAL A 56 5.80 2.69 12.45
C VAL A 56 6.25 3.94 13.19
N LEU A 57 6.07 3.92 14.51
CA LEU A 57 6.50 4.94 15.45
C LEU A 57 7.61 4.35 16.33
N VAL A 58 8.82 4.89 16.21
CA VAL A 58 9.95 4.39 16.98
C VAL A 58 10.15 5.24 18.23
N ARG A 59 10.03 4.61 19.39
CA ARG A 59 10.28 5.21 20.70
C ARG A 59 11.64 4.82 21.24
N ASN A 60 12.30 5.73 21.94
CA ASN A 60 13.45 5.40 22.79
C ASN A 60 13.00 4.91 24.19
N ALA A 61 13.97 4.53 25.03
CA ALA A 61 13.71 4.09 26.40
C ALA A 61 13.02 5.13 27.31
N SER A 62 13.15 6.42 26.98
CA SER A 62 12.44 7.51 27.67
C SER A 62 11.03 7.75 27.12
N ASN A 63 10.52 6.83 26.30
CA ASN A 63 9.21 6.90 25.66
C ASN A 63 9.01 8.08 24.69
N LEU A 64 10.11 8.69 24.22
CA LEU A 64 10.07 9.76 23.21
C LEU A 64 10.11 9.15 21.82
N ILE A 65 9.23 9.63 20.94
CA ILE A 65 9.22 9.28 19.52
C ILE A 65 10.44 9.95 18.86
N VAL A 66 11.35 9.13 18.35
CA VAL A 66 12.61 9.59 17.74
C VAL A 66 12.63 9.41 16.23
N TYR A 67 11.75 8.56 15.69
CA TYR A 67 11.65 8.29 14.27
C TYR A 67 10.24 7.83 13.91
N THR A 68 9.80 8.13 12.68
CA THR A 68 8.55 7.65 12.12
C THR A 68 8.73 7.28 10.66
N ALA A 69 8.03 6.25 10.21
CA ALA A 69 7.94 5.87 8.81
C ALA A 69 6.51 5.46 8.49
N THR A 70 5.98 5.94 7.36
CA THR A 70 4.64 5.61 6.90
C THR A 70 4.72 4.98 5.52
N MET A 71 3.98 3.90 5.32
CA MET A 71 3.78 3.28 4.03
C MET A 71 2.30 3.36 3.67
N THR A 72 2.02 3.92 2.49
CA THR A 72 0.67 4.03 1.95
C THR A 72 0.53 3.08 0.77
N PHE A 73 -0.59 2.37 0.70
CA PHE A 73 -0.96 1.49 -0.38
C PHE A 73 -2.30 1.90 -0.97
N ALA A 74 -2.37 1.99 -2.28
CA ALA A 74 -3.58 2.29 -3.02
C ALA A 74 -3.70 1.36 -4.23
N SER A 75 -4.90 0.87 -4.49
CA SER A 75 -5.22 0.04 -5.65
C SER A 75 -6.49 0.53 -6.31
N ILE A 76 -6.52 0.55 -7.64
CA ILE A 76 -7.70 0.85 -8.43
C ILE A 76 -7.85 -0.21 -9.52
N TRP A 77 -9.07 -0.71 -9.72
CA TRP A 77 -9.40 -1.55 -10.87
C TRP A 77 -9.72 -0.65 -12.06
N LEU A 78 -8.96 -0.77 -13.15
CA LEU A 78 -9.09 0.12 -14.31
C LEU A 78 -10.13 -0.37 -15.35
N GLY A 79 -10.76 -1.52 -15.14
CA GLY A 79 -11.70 -2.13 -16.09
C GLY A 79 -11.00 -2.83 -17.26
N GLU A 80 -11.71 -3.75 -17.91
CA GLU A 80 -11.34 -4.34 -19.19
C GLU A 80 -12.36 -3.88 -20.23
N ASP A 81 -12.32 -2.61 -20.62
CA ASP A 81 -13.04 -2.23 -21.83
C ASP A 81 -12.35 -2.93 -23.01
N VAL A 82 -13.00 -3.97 -23.54
CA VAL A 82 -12.65 -4.52 -24.86
C VAL A 82 -12.83 -3.36 -25.84
N PRO A 83 -11.77 -2.89 -26.54
CA PRO A 83 -11.94 -1.84 -27.52
C PRO A 83 -13.01 -2.31 -28.51
N PRO A 84 -13.99 -1.46 -28.88
CA PRO A 84 -15.02 -1.86 -29.83
C PRO A 84 -14.31 -2.43 -31.05
N VAL A 85 -14.59 -3.70 -31.37
CA VAL A 85 -14.12 -4.32 -32.61
C VAL A 85 -14.53 -3.36 -33.71
N ALA A 86 -13.55 -2.77 -34.39
CA ALA A 86 -13.82 -1.88 -35.52
C ALA A 86 -14.73 -2.64 -36.47
N GLU A 87 -15.97 -2.18 -36.62
CA GLU A 87 -16.93 -2.76 -37.54
C GLU A 87 -16.26 -2.89 -38.90
N SER A 88 -16.13 -4.12 -39.38
CA SER A 88 -15.44 -4.39 -40.63
C SER A 88 -16.14 -3.59 -41.75
N PRO A 89 -15.39 -2.91 -42.65
CA PRO A 89 -15.95 -2.06 -43.69
C PRO A 89 -17.02 -2.72 -44.59
N ASP A 90 -17.09 -4.05 -44.58
CA ASP A 90 -18.07 -4.83 -45.35
C ASP A 90 -19.52 -4.61 -44.90
N GLN A 91 -19.81 -4.32 -43.62
CA GLN A 91 -21.20 -4.11 -43.18
C GLN A 91 -21.78 -2.75 -43.58
N ALA A 92 -20.93 -1.78 -43.91
CA ALA A 92 -21.36 -0.46 -44.38
C ALA A 92 -21.89 -0.49 -45.84
N THR A 93 -21.45 -1.47 -46.64
CA THR A 93 -21.90 -1.64 -48.04
C THR A 93 -23.31 -2.22 -48.10
N GLU A 94 -23.67 -3.14 -47.21
CA GLU A 94 -25.00 -3.76 -47.19
C GLU A 94 -26.11 -2.78 -46.73
N ALA A 95 -25.82 -1.88 -45.79
CA ALA A 95 -26.80 -0.90 -45.31
C ALA A 95 -27.15 0.15 -46.38
N ARG A 96 -26.18 0.54 -47.22
CA ARG A 96 -26.39 1.50 -48.32
C ARG A 96 -27.16 0.91 -49.50
N ALA A 97 -27.02 -0.38 -49.76
CA ALA A 97 -27.79 -1.08 -50.79
C ALA A 97 -29.28 -1.24 -50.42
N ARG A 98 -29.61 -1.23 -49.13
CA ARG A 98 -30.98 -1.49 -48.64
C ARG A 98 -31.90 -0.28 -48.65
N TRP A 99 -31.37 0.94 -48.68
CA TRP A 99 -32.15 2.20 -48.57
C TRP A 99 -31.91 3.20 -49.71
N GLY A 100 -31.17 2.80 -50.76
CA GLY A 100 -30.91 3.62 -51.96
C GLY A 100 -31.78 3.22 -53.15
N GLY A 101 -33.10 3.35 -53.01
CA GLY A 101 -34.09 3.17 -54.09
C GLY A 101 -35.13 4.28 -54.08
#